data_AF-A0A950JKX4-F1
#
_entry.id   AF-A0A950JKX4-F1
#
_cell.length_a   1.000
_cell.length_b   1.000
_cell.length_c   1.000
_cell.angle_alpha   90.00
_cell.angle_beta   90.00
_cell.angle_gamma   90.00
#
_symmetry.space_group_name_H-M   'P 1'
#
loop_
_entity.id
_entity.type
_entity.pdbx_description
1 polymer ?
#
loop_
_entity_poly.entity_id
_entity_poly.type
_entity_poly.pdbx_seq_one_letter_code
_entity_poly.pdbx_strand_id
1 'polypeptide(L)'
;MTDEAPVVIAIEIGKPQLADRLSALLADVPGLRLAAPGEPADAVLVIPDEPEPGPDVALTPRELDVLALIAEGASNKAIARRLAISVHTVKFHVASLLDKLDAQGRAEAVAQGARLGAIRL
;
A
#
# COMPACT_ATOMS: atom_id res chain seq x y z
N MET A 1 3.77 33.06 30.94
CA MET A 1 3.04 31.88 30.42
C MET A 1 2.82 32.22 28.96
N THR A 2 3.67 31.72 28.08
CA THR A 2 3.72 32.16 26.68
C THR A 2 2.43 31.71 25.99
N ASP A 3 1.66 32.68 25.50
CA ASP A 3 0.50 32.48 24.65
C ASP A 3 1.01 32.09 23.25
N GLU A 4 1.47 30.85 23.14
CA GLU A 4 1.95 30.29 21.88
C GLU A 4 0.72 29.79 21.10
N ALA A 5 0.56 30.27 19.86
CA ALA A 5 -0.59 29.91 19.04
C ALA A 5 -0.65 28.38 18.89
N PRO A 6 -1.84 27.77 18.97
CA PRO A 6 -1.98 26.32 18.86
C PRO A 6 -1.55 25.86 17.47
N VAL A 7 -0.83 24.74 17.42
CA VAL A 7 -0.44 24.08 16.17
C VAL A 7 -1.68 23.47 15.53
N VAL A 8 -1.95 23.86 14.30
CA VAL A 8 -3.10 23.45 13.51
C VAL A 8 -2.74 22.21 12.69
N ILE A 9 -3.49 21.13 12.84
CA ILE A 9 -3.24 19.86 12.15
C ILE A 9 -4.44 19.45 11.32
N ALA A 10 -4.21 19.07 10.06
CA ALA A 10 -5.20 18.39 9.23
C ALA A 10 -4.99 16.88 9.28
N ILE A 11 -6.07 16.12 9.22
CA ILE A 11 -6.03 14.65 9.25
C ILE A 11 -6.81 14.12 8.04
N GLU A 12 -6.14 13.32 7.22
CA GLU A 12 -6.74 12.64 6.06
C GLU A 12 -6.67 11.13 6.29
N ILE A 13 -7.82 10.52 6.54
CA ILE A 13 -7.97 9.09 6.86
C ILE A 13 -9.26 8.59 6.19
N GLY A 14 -9.19 7.52 5.40
CA GLY A 14 -10.37 6.96 4.75
C GLY A 14 -11.22 6.04 5.64
N LYS A 15 -10.70 5.61 6.80
CA LYS A 15 -11.45 4.88 7.84
C LYS A 15 -12.14 5.86 8.83
N PRO A 16 -13.46 6.12 8.73
CA PRO A 16 -14.13 7.18 9.51
C PRO A 16 -14.09 6.94 11.03
N GLN A 17 -14.19 5.68 11.48
CA GLN A 17 -14.14 5.37 12.92
C GLN A 17 -12.77 5.69 13.54
N LEU A 18 -11.70 5.54 12.76
CA LEU A 18 -10.36 5.89 13.19
C LEU A 18 -10.18 7.43 13.20
N ALA A 19 -10.72 8.12 12.20
CA ALA A 19 -10.72 9.58 12.15
C ALA A 19 -11.45 10.19 13.37
N ASP A 20 -12.62 9.68 13.72
CA ASP A 20 -13.39 10.13 14.89
C ASP A 20 -12.59 9.89 16.19
N ARG A 21 -12.00 8.71 16.33
CA ARG A 21 -11.23 8.34 17.52
C ARG A 21 -9.99 9.19 17.69
N LEU A 22 -9.25 9.45 16.62
CA LEU A 22 -8.09 10.34 16.65
C LEU A 22 -8.49 11.78 16.94
N SER A 23 -9.60 12.24 16.34
CA SER A 23 -10.10 13.59 16.59
C SER A 23 -10.43 13.81 18.07
N ALA A 24 -11.08 12.82 18.69
CA ALA A 24 -11.38 12.86 20.13
C ALA A 24 -10.10 12.88 20.99
N LEU A 25 -9.11 12.03 20.67
CA LEU A 25 -7.85 11.97 21.43
C LEU A 25 -7.03 13.26 21.31
N LEU A 26 -7.01 13.88 20.13
CA LEU A 26 -6.22 15.07 19.87
C LEU A 26 -6.86 16.35 20.42
N ALA A 27 -8.19 16.36 20.61
CA ALA A 27 -8.90 17.46 21.23
C ALA A 27 -8.45 17.71 22.69
N ASP A 28 -7.94 16.68 23.37
CA ASP A 28 -7.46 16.76 24.74
C ASP A 28 -5.97 17.18 24.86
N VAL A 29 -5.27 17.41 23.74
CA VAL A 29 -3.85 17.77 23.73
C VAL A 29 -3.69 19.29 23.77
N PRO A 30 -3.14 19.87 24.85
CA PRO A 30 -2.92 21.31 24.93
C PRO A 30 -1.96 21.81 23.85
N GLY A 31 -2.30 22.93 23.22
CA GLY A 31 -1.49 23.54 22.15
C GLY A 31 -1.67 22.89 20.78
N LEU A 32 -2.60 21.94 20.64
CA LEU A 32 -2.95 21.31 19.38
C LEU A 32 -4.40 21.61 19.01
N ARG A 33 -4.67 21.78 17.71
CA ARG A 33 -6.03 21.95 17.20
C ARG A 33 -6.16 21.30 15.82
N LEU A 34 -7.35 20.75 15.55
CA LEU A 34 -7.67 20.27 14.21
C LEU A 34 -8.09 21.42 13.29
N ALA A 35 -7.59 21.39 12.05
CA ALA A 35 -7.98 22.31 10.99
C ALA A 35 -9.46 22.13 10.64
N ALA A 36 -10.20 23.23 10.50
CA ALA A 36 -11.52 23.21 9.89
C ALA A 36 -11.41 22.99 8.37
N PRO A 37 -12.48 22.55 7.68
CA PRO A 37 -12.47 22.40 6.23
C PRO A 37 -12.08 23.72 5.52
N GLY A 38 -11.05 23.66 4.68
CA GLY A 38 -10.53 24.83 3.95
C GLY A 38 -9.61 25.75 4.77
N GLU A 39 -9.32 25.40 6.02
CA GLU A 39 -8.36 26.10 6.85
C GLU A 39 -6.92 25.60 6.58
N PRO A 40 -5.92 26.50 6.49
CA PRO A 40 -4.53 26.08 6.42
C PRO A 40 -4.09 25.37 7.70
N ALA A 41 -3.29 24.31 7.55
CA ALA A 41 -2.71 23.55 8.65
C ALA A 41 -1.18 23.68 8.69
N ASP A 42 -0.60 23.67 9.88
CA ASP A 42 0.85 23.63 10.12
C ASP A 42 1.42 22.23 9.81
N ALA A 43 0.60 21.18 9.96
CA ALA A 43 0.96 19.81 9.61
C ALA A 43 -0.24 19.01 9.08
N VAL A 44 0.02 18.00 8.24
CA VAL A 44 -0.99 17.07 7.73
C VAL A 44 -0.59 15.64 8.10
N LEU A 45 -1.48 14.92 8.80
CA LEU A 45 -1.36 13.49 9.02
C LEU A 45 -2.17 12.75 7.95
N VAL A 46 -1.48 12.11 7.02
CA VAL A 46 -2.11 11.25 6.00
C VAL A 46 -1.91 9.81 6.42
N ILE A 47 -3.01 9.11 6.72
CA ILE A 47 -2.99 7.66 6.87
C ILE A 47 -3.51 7.10 5.54
N PRO A 48 -2.65 6.52 4.70
CA PRO A 48 -3.10 5.91 3.47
C PRO A 48 -4.11 4.82 3.81
N ASP A 49 -5.22 4.78 3.08
CA ASP A 49 -6.08 3.61 3.12
C ASP A 49 -5.23 2.40 2.75
N GLU A 50 -5.38 1.32 3.53
CA GLU A 50 -4.99 0.02 3.00
C GLU A 50 -5.83 -0.17 1.73
N PRO A 51 -5.21 -0.51 0.59
CA PRO A 51 -6.00 -0.85 -0.57
C PRO A 51 -6.94 -1.97 -0.14
N GLU A 52 -8.25 -1.67 -0.10
CA GLU A 52 -9.28 -2.69 -0.07
C GLU A 52 -8.88 -3.70 -1.15
N PRO A 53 -8.68 -4.98 -0.82
CA PRO A 53 -8.20 -5.96 -1.78
C PRO A 53 -9.09 -5.84 -3.02
N GLY A 54 -8.48 -5.45 -4.14
CA GLY A 54 -9.19 -5.26 -5.39
C GLY A 54 -9.90 -6.56 -5.78
N PRO A 55 -10.94 -6.49 -6.62
CA PRO A 55 -11.81 -7.63 -6.94
C PRO A 55 -11.00 -8.89 -7.28
N ASP A 56 -11.11 -9.90 -6.42
CA ASP A 56 -10.92 -11.36 -6.57
C ASP A 56 -9.84 -11.92 -7.52
N VAL A 57 -8.74 -11.21 -7.82
CA VAL A 57 -7.56 -11.90 -8.36
C VAL A 57 -6.87 -12.65 -7.22
N ALA A 58 -7.37 -13.86 -6.95
CA ALA A 58 -6.83 -14.77 -5.97
C ALA A 58 -5.47 -15.33 -6.44
N LEU A 59 -4.43 -14.53 -6.26
CA LEU A 59 -3.05 -15.00 -6.37
C LEU A 59 -2.75 -15.93 -5.19
N THR A 60 -2.14 -17.06 -5.49
CA THR A 60 -1.60 -17.95 -4.45
C THR A 60 -0.44 -17.25 -3.72
N PRO A 61 -0.11 -17.66 -2.48
CA PRO A 61 1.05 -17.11 -1.76
C PRO A 61 2.34 -17.17 -2.58
N ARG A 62 2.52 -18.22 -3.38
CA ARG A 62 3.70 -18.39 -4.22
C ARG A 62 3.72 -17.45 -5.42
N GLU A 63 2.56 -17.14 -5.99
CA GLU A 63 2.44 -16.14 -7.06
C GLU A 63 2.69 -14.73 -6.53
N LEU A 64 2.24 -14.43 -5.31
CA LEU A 64 2.56 -13.17 -4.61
C LEU A 64 4.06 -13.01 -4.37
N ASP A 65 4.73 -14.05 -3.84
CA ASP A 65 6.19 -14.07 -3.67
C ASP A 65 6.91 -13.76 -5.00
N VAL A 66 6.47 -14.41 -6.08
CA VAL A 66 7.05 -14.24 -7.41
C VAL A 66 6.79 -12.83 -7.94
N LEU A 67 5.58 -12.31 -7.80
CA LEU A 67 5.19 -10.97 -8.23
C LEU A 67 6.01 -9.88 -7.51
N ALA A 68 6.18 -9.99 -6.19
CA ALA A 68 7.00 -9.08 -5.41
C ALA A 68 8.45 -9.06 -5.89
N LEU A 69 9.04 -10.23 -6.14
CA LEU A 69 10.41 -10.31 -6.66
C LEU A 69 10.53 -9.79 -8.09
N ILE A 70 9.49 -9.89 -8.92
CA ILE A 70 9.46 -9.26 -10.25
C ILE A 70 9.44 -7.74 -10.12
N ALA A 71 8.69 -7.20 -9.16
CA ALA A 71 8.64 -5.75 -8.90
C ALA A 71 10.01 -5.21 -8.47
N GLU A 72 10.82 -6.00 -7.76
CA GLU A 72 12.23 -5.70 -7.46
C GLU A 72 13.18 -5.82 -8.68
N GLY A 73 12.68 -6.19 -9.86
CA GLY A 73 13.49 -6.39 -11.07
C GLY A 73 14.22 -7.75 -11.12
N ALA A 74 13.83 -8.73 -10.29
CA ALA A 74 14.52 -10.02 -10.27
C ALA A 74 14.25 -10.84 -11.55
N SER A 75 15.32 -11.41 -12.12
CA SER A 75 15.24 -12.41 -13.18
C SER A 75 14.70 -13.74 -12.66
N ASN A 76 14.14 -14.59 -13.53
CA ASN A 76 13.66 -15.93 -13.12
C ASN A 76 14.76 -16.78 -12.44
N LYS A 77 16.03 -16.61 -12.82
CA LYS A 77 17.16 -17.29 -12.17
C LYS A 77 17.39 -16.76 -10.75
N ALA A 78 17.23 -15.47 -10.52
CA ALA A 78 17.33 -14.87 -9.20
C ALA A 78 16.16 -15.29 -8.30
N ILE A 79 14.93 -15.26 -8.82
CA ILE A 79 13.72 -15.72 -8.13
C ILE A 79 13.85 -17.19 -7.72
N ALA A 80 14.31 -18.04 -8.64
CA ALA A 80 14.53 -19.47 -8.38
C ALA A 80 15.46 -19.70 -7.18
N ARG A 81 16.57 -18.94 -7.13
CA ARG A 81 17.52 -19.02 -6.00
C ARG A 81 16.89 -18.53 -4.69
N ARG A 82 16.18 -17.39 -4.70
CA ARG A 82 15.58 -16.81 -3.50
C ARG A 82 14.47 -17.70 -2.91
N LEU A 83 13.68 -18.34 -3.77
CA LEU A 83 12.57 -19.20 -3.36
C LEU A 83 12.94 -20.68 -3.23
N ALA A 84 14.22 -21.04 -3.43
CA ALA A 84 14.74 -22.41 -3.41
C ALA A 84 13.96 -23.39 -4.31
N ILE A 85 13.65 -22.97 -5.54
CA ILE A 85 12.94 -23.78 -6.54
C ILE A 85 13.66 -23.76 -7.89
N SER A 86 13.24 -24.62 -8.82
CA SER A 86 13.81 -24.63 -10.17
C SER A 86 13.39 -23.40 -10.99
N VAL A 87 14.24 -22.97 -11.94
CA VAL A 87 13.89 -21.91 -12.90
C VAL A 87 12.66 -22.29 -13.74
N HIS A 88 12.48 -23.58 -13.99
CA HIS A 88 11.31 -24.09 -14.69
C HIS A 88 10.04 -23.85 -13.86
N THR A 89 10.06 -24.16 -12.56
CA THR A 89 8.95 -23.88 -11.63
C THR A 89 8.64 -22.37 -11.56
N VAL A 90 9.66 -21.51 -11.57
CA VAL A 90 9.44 -20.06 -11.65
C VAL A 90 8.74 -19.67 -12.94
N LYS A 91 9.13 -20.22 -14.10
CA LYS A 91 8.45 -19.93 -15.37
C LYS A 91 6.96 -20.33 -15.33
N PHE A 92 6.63 -21.44 -14.68
CA PHE A 92 5.24 -21.84 -14.45
C PHE A 92 4.48 -20.84 -13.59
N HIS A 93 5.04 -20.42 -12.45
CA HIS A 93 4.41 -19.40 -11.61
C HIS A 93 4.26 -18.07 -12.34
N VAL A 94 5.26 -17.64 -13.12
CA VAL A 94 5.17 -16.42 -13.93
C VAL A 94 4.07 -16.52 -14.98
N ALA A 95 3.93 -17.65 -15.68
CA ALA A 95 2.87 -17.83 -16.66
C ALA A 95 1.47 -17.78 -16.01
N SER A 96 1.27 -18.50 -14.90
CA SER A 96 0.02 -18.49 -14.13
C SER A 96 -0.31 -17.10 -13.58
N LEU A 97 0.70 -16.39 -13.08
CA LEU A 97 0.58 -15.01 -12.59
C LEU A 97 0.14 -14.05 -13.70
N LEU A 98 0.75 -14.14 -14.89
CA LEU A 98 0.41 -13.30 -16.04
C LEU A 98 -1.02 -13.55 -16.51
N ASP A 99 -1.44 -14.82 -16.58
CA ASP A 99 -2.80 -15.21 -16.96
C ASP A 99 -3.83 -14.66 -15.96
N LYS A 100 -3.59 -14.84 -14.65
CA LYS A 100 -4.49 -14.33 -13.60
C LYS A 100 -4.59 -12.82 -13.53
N LEU A 101 -3.52 -12.10 -13.89
CA LEU A 101 -3.49 -10.64 -13.91
C LEU A 101 -3.88 -10.05 -15.26
N ASP A 102 -4.26 -10.88 -16.25
CA ASP A 102 -4.50 -10.45 -17.62
C ASP A 102 -3.36 -9.56 -18.17
N ALA A 103 -2.12 -9.97 -17.91
CA ALA A 103 -0.92 -9.20 -18.23
C ALA A 103 -0.12 -9.86 -19.36
N GLN A 104 0.31 -9.07 -20.35
CA GLN A 104 1.11 -9.52 -21.48
C GLN A 104 2.61 -9.64 -21.14
N GLY A 105 3.02 -9.13 -19.97
CA GLY A 105 4.41 -9.18 -19.57
C GLY A 105 4.65 -8.76 -18.12
N ARG A 106 5.90 -8.89 -17.70
CA ARG A 106 6.33 -8.71 -16.31
C ARG A 106 6.04 -7.31 -15.78
N ALA A 107 6.32 -6.28 -16.58
CA ALA A 107 6.08 -4.89 -16.20
C ALA A 107 4.58 -4.61 -16.03
N GLU A 108 3.76 -5.14 -16.93
CA GLU A 108 2.30 -5.02 -16.85
C GLU A 108 1.73 -5.79 -15.65
N ALA A 109 2.27 -6.97 -15.35
CA ALA A 109 1.89 -7.74 -14.17
C ALA A 109 2.15 -6.96 -12.88
N VAL A 110 3.30 -6.29 -12.79
CA VAL A 110 3.64 -5.42 -11.65
C VAL A 110 2.67 -4.25 -11.56
N ALA A 111 2.39 -3.59 -12.68
CA ALA A 111 1.45 -2.46 -12.70
C ALA A 111 0.03 -2.88 -12.30
N GLN A 112 -0.46 -4.03 -12.80
CA GLN A 112 -1.77 -4.57 -12.42
C GLN A 112 -1.80 -5.03 -10.97
N GLY A 113 -0.75 -5.74 -10.52
CA GLY A 113 -0.60 -6.17 -9.13
C GLY A 113 -0.62 -5.00 -8.14
N ALA A 114 0.01 -3.88 -8.50
CA ALA A 114 -0.04 -2.66 -7.70
C ALA A 114 -1.44 -2.00 -7.70
N ARG A 115 -2.09 -1.91 -8.87
CA ARG A 115 -3.46 -1.37 -8.99
C ARG A 115 -4.48 -2.15 -8.16
N LEU A 116 -4.33 -3.48 -8.09
CA LEU A 116 -5.22 -4.37 -7.34
C LEU A 116 -4.86 -4.48 -5.85
N GLY A 117 -3.77 -3.83 -5.40
CA GLY A 117 -3.31 -3.90 -4.01
C GLY A 117 -2.61 -5.21 -3.63
N ALA A 118 -2.28 -6.06 -4.61
CA ALA A 118 -1.58 -7.33 -4.37
C ALA A 118 -0.10 -7.14 -3.98
N ILE A 119 0.51 -6.05 -4.43
CA ILE A 119 1.86 -5.61 -4.05
C ILE A 119 1.89 -4.09 -3.86
N ARG A 120 2.87 -3.58 -3.12
CA ARG A 120 3.16 -2.15 -2.99
C ARG A 120 4.45 -1.81 -3.75
N LEU A 121 4.47 -0.67 -4.43
CA LEU A 121 5.62 -0.13 -5.17
C LEU A 121 6.24 1.07 -4.44
#